data_AF-A0A954LUD7-F1
#
_entry.id   AF-A0A954LUD7-F1
#
_cell.length_a   1.000
_cell.length_b   1.000
_cell.length_c   1.000
_cell.angle_alpha   90.00
_cell.angle_beta   90.00
_cell.angle_gamma   90.00
#
_symmetry.space_group_name_H-M   'P 1'
#
loop_
_entity.id
_entity.type
_entity.pdbx_description
1 polymer ?
#
loop_
_entity_poly.entity_id
_entity_poly.type
_entity_poly.pdbx_seq_one_letter_code
_entity_poly.pdbx_strand_id
1 'polypeptide(L)' 'MPENQTTSEPSGNSATNFEQLADEQQLSLGREFWLFIVENKAWWMIPILIVLALIGILIALSATGATPFIYSIF' A
#
# COMPACT_ATOMS: atom_id res chain seq x y z
N MET A 1 -62.69 -21.19 -1.16
CA MET A 1 -61.33 -21.79 -1.12
C MET A 1 -60.96 -22.22 -2.53
N PRO A 2 -59.71 -22.09 -3.03
CA PRO A 2 -58.50 -21.51 -2.44
C PRO A 2 -57.79 -20.45 -3.33
N GLU A 3 -56.85 -19.76 -2.68
CA GLU A 3 -55.71 -19.00 -3.16
C GLU A 3 -55.12 -19.29 -4.55
N ASN A 4 -54.76 -18.22 -5.28
CA ASN A 4 -53.43 -18.18 -5.90
C ASN A 4 -52.89 -16.75 -5.99
N GLN A 5 -52.13 -16.40 -4.96
CA GLN A 5 -51.17 -15.31 -4.97
C GLN A 5 -50.01 -15.69 -5.90
N THR A 6 -50.18 -15.63 -7.21
CA THR A 6 -49.02 -15.55 -8.11
C THR A 6 -48.43 -14.15 -8.01
N THR A 7 -47.72 -13.94 -6.90
CA THR A 7 -46.43 -13.28 -6.80
C THR A 7 -46.12 -12.37 -7.98
N SER A 8 -46.60 -11.13 -7.88
CA SER A 8 -45.97 -10.00 -8.53
C SER A 8 -44.58 -9.83 -7.91
N GLU A 9 -43.57 -10.48 -8.52
CA GLU A 9 -42.18 -10.19 -8.26
C GLU A 9 -41.91 -8.69 -8.48
N PRO A 10 -41.38 -7.95 -7.51
CA PRO A 10 -40.82 -6.63 -7.79
C PRO A 10 -39.47 -6.86 -8.47
N SER A 11 -39.50 -7.14 -9.77
CA SER A 11 -38.35 -6.95 -10.65
C SER A 11 -38.04 -5.45 -10.69
N GLY A 12 -37.07 -4.99 -9.89
CA GLY A 12 -36.68 -3.58 -9.93
C GLY A 12 -35.63 -3.06 -8.94
N ASN A 13 -35.36 -3.71 -7.80
CA ASN A 13 -34.48 -3.12 -6.76
C ASN A 13 -33.35 -4.02 -6.22
N SER A 14 -33.19 -5.23 -6.76
CA SER A 14 -32.16 -6.17 -6.27
C SER A 14 -30.82 -6.03 -7.00
N ALA A 15 -30.82 -5.55 -8.25
CA ALA A 15 -29.59 -5.28 -9.01
C ALA A 15 -28.76 -4.18 -8.31
N THR A 16 -29.43 -3.07 -7.93
CA THR A 16 -28.82 -1.90 -7.30
C THR A 16 -28.11 -2.22 -5.99
N ASN A 17 -28.64 -3.15 -5.18
CA ASN A 17 -28.03 -3.55 -3.91
C ASN A 17 -26.69 -4.29 -4.10
N PHE A 18 -26.54 -5.06 -5.18
CA PHE A 18 -25.30 -5.80 -5.47
C PHE A 18 -24.22 -4.91 -6.10
N GLU A 19 -24.63 -3.95 -6.95
CA GLU A 19 -23.72 -2.97 -7.53
C GLU A 19 -23.16 -2.01 -6.45
N GLN A 20 -23.95 -1.72 -5.41
CA GLN A 20 -23.53 -0.90 -4.28
C GLN A 20 -22.56 -1.61 -3.32
N LEU A 21 -22.56 -2.95 -3.28
CA LEU A 21 -21.58 -3.76 -2.54
C LEU A 21 -20.25 -3.91 -3.31
N ALA A 22 -20.29 -3.77 -4.65
CA ALA A 22 -19.10 -3.78 -5.49
C ALA A 22 -18.40 -2.40 -5.55
N ASP A 23 -19.14 -1.33 -5.29
CA ASP A 23 -18.65 0.06 -5.12
C ASP A 23 -18.13 0.34 -3.70
N GLU A 24 -18.13 -0.66 -2.82
CA GLU A 24 -17.44 -0.59 -1.54
C GLU A 24 -15.95 -0.41 -1.87
N GLN A 25 -15.48 0.84 -1.78
CA GLN A 25 -14.18 1.32 -2.26
C GLN A 25 -13.12 0.25 -2.00
N GLN A 26 -12.79 -0.52 -3.05
CA GLN A 26 -11.66 -1.43 -3.01
C GLN A 26 -10.46 -0.53 -2.78
N LEU A 27 -10.05 -0.42 -1.52
CA LEU A 27 -8.89 0.33 -1.13
C LEU A 27 -7.79 -0.23 -2.02
N SER A 28 -7.31 0.60 -2.94
CA SER A 28 -6.37 0.14 -3.96
C SER A 28 -5.26 -0.64 -3.26
N LEU A 29 -4.87 -1.81 -3.78
CA LEU A 29 -3.88 -2.69 -3.13
C LEU A 29 -2.64 -1.91 -2.65
N GLY A 30 -2.19 -0.89 -3.39
CA GLY A 30 -1.09 -0.02 -2.98
C GLY A 30 -1.36 0.83 -1.73
N ARG A 31 -2.59 1.31 -1.54
CA ARG A 31 -3.01 2.04 -0.33
C ARG A 31 -3.12 1.12 0.87
N GLU A 32 -3.64 -0.10 0.69
CA GLU A 32 -3.63 -1.12 1.74
C GLU A 32 -2.19 -1.50 2.12
N PHE A 33 -1.30 -1.66 1.14
CA PHE A 33 0.13 -1.91 1.39
C PHE A 33 0.81 -0.77 2.15
N TRP A 34 0.51 0.48 1.77
CA TRP A 34 1.03 1.66 2.45
C TRP A 34 0.52 1.76 3.88
N LEU A 35 -0.77 1.50 4.09
CA LEU A 35 -1.37 1.42 5.43
C LEU A 35 -0.69 0.32 6.24
N PHE A 36 -0.41 -0.85 5.65
CA PHE A 36 0.28 -1.97 6.30
C PHE A 36 1.71 -1.62 6.75
N ILE A 37 2.45 -0.86 5.93
CA ILE A 37 3.80 -0.37 6.28
C ILE A 37 3.74 0.66 7.41
N VAL A 38 2.76 1.56 7.38
CA VAL A 38 2.52 2.54 8.44
C VAL A 38 2.11 1.85 9.74
N GLU A 39 1.24 0.84 9.66
CA GLU A 39 0.75 0.04 10.79
C GLU A 39 1.88 -0.79 11.43
N ASN A 40 2.83 -1.27 10.62
CA ASN A 40 4.05 -1.93 11.11
C ASN A 40 5.01 -1.01 11.86
N LYS A 41 4.64 0.26 12.04
CA LYS A 41 5.33 1.23 12.90
C LYS A 41 6.83 1.16 12.63
N ALA A 42 7.18 1.49 11.39
CA ALA A 42 8.51 1.47 10.77
C ALA A 42 9.61 2.31 11.48
N TRP A 43 9.46 2.60 12.78
CA TRP A 43 10.46 3.20 13.66
C TRP A 43 11.82 2.49 13.61
N TRP A 44 11.84 1.17 13.37
CA TRP A 44 13.08 0.42 13.18
C TRP A 44 13.57 0.39 11.72
N MET A 45 12.72 0.71 10.75
CA MET A 45 13.12 0.84 9.34
C MET A 45 13.71 2.22 9.04
N ILE A 46 13.28 3.27 9.76
CA ILE A 46 13.85 4.61 9.67
C ILE A 46 15.39 4.59 9.82
N PRO A 47 15.99 4.00 10.87
CA PRO A 47 17.44 3.97 11.01
C PRO A 47 18.13 3.20 9.87
N ILE A 48 17.54 2.11 9.38
CA ILE A 48 18.07 1.34 8.24
C ILE A 48 18.07 2.19 6.96
N LEU A 49 16.97 2.88 6.68
CA LEU A 49 16.85 3.77 5.52
C LEU A 49 17.82 4.96 5.60
N ILE A 50 18.03 5.52 6.80
CA ILE A 50 19.02 6.59 7.02
C ILE A 50 20.42 6.09 6.72
N VAL A 51 20.82 4.92 7.23
CA VAL A 51 22.15 4.36 6.97
C VAL A 51 22.31 4.06 5.47
N LEU A 52 21.30 3.50 4.82
CA LEU A 52 21.32 3.22 3.39
C LEU A 52 21.47 4.51 2.55
N ALA A 53 20.74 5.56 2.91
CA ALA A 53 20.85 6.87 2.28
C ALA A 53 22.23 7.48 2.50
N LEU A 54 22.77 7.43 3.73
CA LEU A 54 24.11 7.92 4.05
C LEU A 54 25.18 7.19 3.23
N ILE A 55 25.10 5.86 3.13
CA ILE A 55 26.02 5.07 2.31
C ILE A 55 25.87 5.44 0.83
N GLY A 56 24.64 5.56 0.31
CA GLY A 56 24.38 5.95 -1.07
C GLY A 56 24.94 7.34 -1.40
N ILE A 57 24.77 8.31 -0.50
CA ILE A 57 25.36 9.66 -0.60
C ILE A 57 26.88 9.55 -0.59
N LEU A 58 27.45 8.79 0.35
CA LEU A 58 28.90 8.63 0.46
C LEU A 58 29.50 7.99 -0.80
N ILE A 59 28.83 7.00 -1.39
CA ILE A 59 29.21 6.40 -2.67
C ILE A 59 29.11 7.41 -3.81
N ALA A 60 28.02 8.18 -3.86
CA ALA A 60 27.83 9.21 -4.89
C ALA A 60 28.92 10.30 -4.83
N LEU A 61 29.30 10.74 -3.62
CA LEU A 61 30.40 11.69 -3.42
C LEU A 61 31.78 11.07 -3.66
N SER A 62 31.95 9.78 -3.38
CA SER A 62 33.19 9.03 -3.63
C SER A 62 33.43 8.79 -5.12
N ALA A 63 32.37 8.59 -5.92
CA ALA A 63 32.45 8.43 -7.36
C ALA A 63 33.10 9.63 -8.08
N THR A 64 33.09 10.82 -7.46
CA THR A 64 33.78 12.02 -7.93
C THR A 64 35.31 12.03 -7.71
N GLY A 65 35.90 10.92 -7.24
CA GLY A 65 37.35 10.75 -7.14
C GLY A 65 37.97 11.08 -5.78
N ALA A 66 37.15 11.40 -4.77
CA ALA A 66 37.60 11.51 -3.40
C ALA A 66 37.37 10.15 -2.73
N THR A 67 38.41 9.35 -2.59
CA THR A 67 38.40 8.08 -1.83
C THR A 67 38.78 8.36 -0.38
N PRO A 68 37.99 9.09 0.45
CA PRO A 68 38.61 9.94 1.45
C PRO A 68 38.98 9.19 2.74
N PHE A 69 38.69 7.89 2.88
CA PHE A 69 38.98 7.17 4.14
C PHE A 69 39.36 5.69 3.99
N ILE A 70 39.15 5.06 2.82
CA ILE A 70 39.51 3.64 2.60
C ILE A 70 41.03 3.43 2.60
N TYR A 71 41.79 4.47 2.22
CA TYR A 71 43.26 4.44 2.20
C TYR A 71 43.91 4.98 3.49
N SER A 72 43.15 5.60 4.41
CA SER A 72 43.75 6.18 5.61
C SER A 72 44.07 5.16 6.71
N ILE A 73 43.57 3.92 6.57
CA ILE A 73 43.75 2.83 7.54
C ILE A 73 44.87 1.85 7.10
N PHE A 74 45.47 2.05 5.92
CA PHE A 74 46.59 1.26 5.39
C PHE A 74 47.86 2.10 5.21
#